data_AF-A0A934RR46-F1
#
_entry.id   AF-A0A934RR46-F1
#
_cell.length_a   1.000
_cell.length_b   1.000
_cell.length_c   1.000
_cell.angle_alpha   90.00
_cell.angle_beta   90.00
_cell.angle_gamma   90.00
#
_symmetry.space_group_name_H-M   'P 1'
#
loop_
_entity.id
_entity.type
_entity.pdbx_description
1 polymer ?
#
loop_
_entity_poly.entity_id
_entity_poly.type
_entity_poly.pdbx_seq_one_letter_code
_entity_poly.pdbx_strand_id
1 'polypeptide(L)'
;MIAQALANIVSMGSQEVMQEITDGRYGALLKKVNKVLGDFLKRKTAFFVDSRRERIALKVLLGSERIDLDHLPDGLRSIIAWLFATIAKLEVAFPDDSDPLEREFIMILDEPETHLHPAWQRYVLRIAQELFPNAQFIVATHSPFIISSINRGWIHILNTCEDDGLVYFGEPQPCSEGDTYMDAVEDVLGIKELYDPETEDLLAQFRELRQQVLSNGFEGETELRSLMMKIGARSKSLENMMGRELFQLDKAKQMAAAS
;
A
#
# COMPACT_ATOMS: atom_id res chain seq x y z
N MET A 1 -22.93 -4.40 -11.36
CA MET A 1 -22.67 -2.98 -11.70
C MET A 1 -21.59 -2.79 -12.76
N ILE A 2 -20.36 -3.32 -12.63
CA ILE A 2 -19.35 -3.26 -13.71
C ILE A 2 -19.82 -3.97 -14.98
N ALA A 3 -20.38 -5.17 -14.85
CA ALA A 3 -21.03 -5.87 -15.95
C ALA A 3 -22.30 -5.16 -16.45
N GLN A 4 -22.96 -4.32 -15.64
CA GLN A 4 -24.15 -3.55 -16.04
C GLN A 4 -23.77 -2.25 -16.75
N ALA A 5 -22.63 -1.63 -16.40
CA ALA A 5 -22.12 -0.47 -17.12
C ALA A 5 -21.43 -0.91 -18.42
N LEU A 6 -20.69 -2.02 -18.40
CA LEU A 6 -20.28 -2.73 -19.62
C LEU A 6 -21.50 -3.27 -20.40
N ALA A 7 -22.60 -3.67 -19.75
CA ALA A 7 -23.84 -4.06 -20.44
C ALA A 7 -24.67 -2.89 -20.95
N ASN A 8 -24.59 -1.71 -20.33
CA ASN A 8 -25.19 -0.49 -20.85
C ASN A 8 -24.38 0.02 -22.07
N ILE A 9 -23.07 -0.24 -22.09
CA ILE A 9 -22.22 -0.14 -23.30
C ILE A 9 -22.63 -1.21 -24.35
N VAL A 10 -23.18 -2.35 -23.95
CA VAL A 10 -23.58 -3.46 -24.85
C VAL A 10 -25.08 -3.49 -25.19
N SER A 11 -25.90 -2.57 -24.65
CA SER A 11 -27.31 -2.41 -25.04
C SER A 11 -27.50 -1.76 -26.41
N MET A 12 -26.41 -1.31 -27.05
CA MET A 12 -26.35 -1.00 -28.48
C MET A 12 -25.94 -2.26 -29.25
N GLY A 13 -26.43 -2.43 -30.49
CA GLY A 13 -26.34 -3.71 -31.20
C GLY A 13 -24.94 -4.35 -31.22
N SER A 14 -24.86 -5.67 -31.10
CA SER A 14 -23.60 -6.43 -30.95
C SER A 14 -22.54 -6.20 -32.04
N GLN A 15 -22.94 -5.68 -33.21
CA GLN A 15 -22.02 -5.30 -34.29
C GLN A 15 -21.48 -3.87 -34.15
N GLU A 16 -22.33 -2.90 -33.76
CA GLU A 16 -21.91 -1.50 -33.52
C GLU A 16 -20.97 -1.41 -32.32
N VAL A 17 -21.26 -2.16 -31.26
CA VAL A 17 -20.42 -2.24 -30.05
C VAL A 17 -19.06 -2.87 -30.36
N MET A 18 -19.02 -3.91 -31.20
CA MET A 18 -17.72 -4.44 -31.63
C MET A 18 -16.95 -3.44 -32.49
N GLN A 19 -17.62 -2.63 -33.31
CA GLN A 19 -16.96 -1.58 -34.08
C GLN A 19 -16.45 -0.44 -33.19
N GLU A 20 -17.21 -0.01 -32.18
CA GLU A 20 -16.75 1.01 -31.21
C GLU A 20 -15.64 0.51 -30.27
N ILE A 21 -15.66 -0.77 -29.88
CA ILE A 21 -14.61 -1.39 -29.08
C ILE A 21 -13.32 -1.57 -29.91
N THR A 22 -13.43 -1.79 -31.23
CA THR A 22 -12.26 -2.04 -32.09
C THR A 22 -11.67 -0.73 -32.63
N ASP A 23 -12.51 0.23 -33.05
CA ASP A 23 -12.09 1.44 -33.77
C ASP A 23 -12.71 2.76 -33.24
N GLY A 24 -13.50 2.72 -32.15
CA GLY A 24 -14.17 3.89 -31.57
C GLY A 24 -13.64 4.35 -30.21
N ARG A 25 -14.41 5.20 -29.52
CA ARG A 25 -14.08 5.78 -28.20
C ARG A 25 -13.72 4.73 -27.15
N TYR A 26 -14.44 3.62 -27.11
CA TYR A 26 -14.18 2.53 -26.17
C TYR A 26 -12.90 1.75 -26.48
N GLY A 27 -12.48 1.67 -27.74
CA GLY A 27 -11.18 1.12 -28.12
C GLY A 27 -10.01 1.96 -27.61
N ALA A 28 -10.11 3.29 -27.68
CA ALA A 28 -9.10 4.21 -27.14
C ALA A 28 -8.98 4.09 -25.61
N LEU A 29 -10.12 4.03 -24.92
CA LEU A 29 -10.22 3.81 -23.48
C LEU A 29 -9.55 2.50 -23.06
N LEU A 30 -9.92 1.37 -23.69
CA LEU A 30 -9.34 0.07 -23.40
C LEU A 30 -7.84 0.04 -23.71
N LYS A 31 -7.38 0.74 -24.74
CA LYS A 31 -5.95 0.88 -25.05
C LYS A 31 -5.19 1.61 -23.95
N LYS A 32 -5.75 2.68 -23.38
CA LYS A 32 -5.16 3.41 -22.24
C LYS A 32 -5.09 2.52 -21.00
N VAL A 33 -6.18 1.84 -20.66
CA VAL A 33 -6.25 0.89 -19.54
C VAL A 33 -5.27 -0.28 -19.71
N ASN A 34 -5.24 -0.90 -20.89
CA ASN A 34 -4.33 -2.01 -21.21
C ASN A 34 -2.86 -1.59 -21.10
N LYS A 35 -2.53 -0.36 -21.51
CA LYS A 35 -1.20 0.18 -21.40
C LYS A 35 -0.80 0.36 -19.93
N VAL A 36 -1.59 1.10 -19.15
CA VAL A 36 -1.28 1.38 -17.73
C VAL A 36 -1.20 0.08 -16.93
N LEU A 37 -2.18 -0.81 -17.06
CA LEU A 37 -2.18 -2.09 -16.33
C LEU A 37 -1.15 -3.08 -16.85
N GLY A 38 -0.81 -3.05 -18.15
CA GLY A 38 0.25 -3.85 -18.73
C GLY A 38 1.64 -3.46 -18.23
N ASP A 39 1.91 -2.15 -18.17
CA ASP A 39 3.15 -1.59 -17.63
C ASP A 39 3.30 -1.96 -16.15
N PHE A 40 2.21 -1.87 -15.38
CA PHE A 40 2.18 -2.26 -13.98
C PHE A 40 2.44 -3.76 -13.75
N LEU A 41 1.73 -4.63 -14.48
CA LEU A 41 1.85 -6.08 -14.32
C LEU A 41 3.16 -6.64 -14.92
N LYS A 42 3.94 -5.81 -15.64
CA LYS A 42 5.16 -6.19 -16.37
C LYS A 42 4.93 -7.41 -17.27
N ARG A 43 3.70 -7.56 -17.76
CA ARG A 43 3.24 -8.68 -18.59
C ARG A 43 2.28 -8.14 -19.62
N LYS A 44 2.24 -8.81 -20.77
CA LYS A 44 1.25 -8.51 -21.80
C LYS A 44 -0.15 -8.65 -21.19
N THR A 45 -0.84 -7.52 -21.08
CA THR A 45 -2.16 -7.42 -20.47
C THR A 45 -3.13 -6.89 -21.50
N ALA A 46 -4.23 -7.60 -21.72
CA ALA A 46 -5.31 -7.12 -22.57
C ALA A 46 -6.67 -7.49 -21.97
N PHE A 47 -7.47 -6.48 -21.67
CA PHE A 47 -8.86 -6.62 -21.31
C PHE A 47 -9.69 -6.72 -22.58
N PHE A 48 -10.53 -7.74 -22.66
CA PHE A 48 -11.46 -7.94 -23.77
C PHE A 48 -12.79 -8.42 -23.25
N VAL A 49 -13.84 -8.07 -23.97
CA VAL A 49 -15.20 -8.54 -23.71
C VAL A 49 -15.41 -9.83 -24.49
N ASP A 50 -15.74 -10.91 -23.80
CA ASP A 50 -16.22 -12.13 -24.44
C ASP A 50 -17.75 -12.09 -24.47
N SER A 51 -18.33 -12.03 -25.67
CA SER A 51 -19.77 -12.01 -25.92
C SER A 51 -20.33 -13.40 -26.28
N ARG A 52 -19.49 -14.45 -26.24
CA ARG A 52 -19.96 -15.82 -26.49
C ARG A 52 -20.82 -16.27 -25.30
N ARG A 53 -22.16 -16.27 -25.46
CA ARG A 53 -23.22 -16.84 -24.57
C ARG A 53 -24.03 -15.85 -23.70
N GLU A 54 -24.51 -14.73 -24.26
CA GLU A 54 -25.48 -13.81 -23.59
C GLU A 54 -24.99 -13.16 -22.27
N ARG A 55 -23.74 -13.42 -21.86
CA ARG A 55 -23.08 -12.80 -20.71
C ARG A 55 -21.85 -12.07 -21.20
N ILE A 56 -21.81 -10.77 -20.92
CA ILE A 56 -20.67 -9.90 -21.16
C ILE A 56 -19.69 -10.16 -20.02
N ALA A 57 -18.63 -10.91 -20.30
CA ALA A 57 -17.57 -11.16 -19.34
C ALA A 57 -16.32 -10.38 -19.75
N LEU A 58 -15.80 -9.55 -18.84
CA LEU A 58 -14.45 -9.02 -18.99
C LEU A 58 -13.48 -10.17 -18.75
N LYS A 59 -12.59 -10.40 -19.71
CA LYS A 59 -11.50 -11.37 -19.59
C LYS A 59 -10.19 -10.63 -19.70
N VAL A 60 -9.17 -11.17 -19.04
CA VAL A 60 -7.82 -10.64 -19.14
C VAL A 60 -6.91 -11.64 -19.83
N LEU A 61 -6.16 -11.18 -20.82
CA LEU A 61 -5.01 -11.89 -21.34
C LEU A 61 -3.84 -11.55 -20.44
N LEU A 62 -3.24 -12.53 -19.76
CA LEU A 62 -2.02 -12.36 -18.97
C LEU A 62 -0.92 -13.21 -19.62
N GLY A 63 -0.01 -12.54 -20.33
CA GLY A 63 0.98 -13.22 -21.16
C GLY A 63 0.31 -13.91 -22.35
N SER A 64 0.23 -15.23 -22.32
CA SER A 64 -0.45 -16.07 -23.32
C SER A 64 -1.77 -16.66 -22.83
N GLU A 65 -2.10 -16.52 -21.56
CA GLU A 65 -3.27 -17.16 -20.95
C GLU A 65 -4.47 -16.22 -20.90
N ARG A 66 -5.64 -16.74 -21.26
CA ARG A 66 -6.91 -16.01 -21.12
C ARG A 66 -7.58 -16.46 -19.83
N ILE A 67 -7.73 -15.51 -18.91
CA ILE A 67 -8.22 -15.76 -17.56
C ILE A 67 -9.49 -14.94 -17.35
N ASP A 68 -10.51 -15.58 -16.79
CA ASP A 68 -11.72 -14.89 -16.33
C ASP A 68 -11.39 -14.04 -15.10
N LEU A 69 -12.02 -12.87 -14.95
CA LEU A 69 -11.78 -12.00 -13.78
C LEU A 69 -11.95 -12.72 -12.44
N ASP A 70 -12.87 -13.68 -12.37
CA ASP A 70 -13.15 -14.46 -11.16
C ASP A 70 -12.00 -15.39 -10.75
N HIS A 71 -11.09 -15.69 -11.67
CA HIS A 71 -9.89 -16.49 -11.41
C HIS A 71 -8.65 -15.61 -11.12
N LEU A 72 -8.80 -14.29 -11.06
CA LEU A 72 -7.70 -13.40 -10.67
C LEU A 72 -7.50 -13.40 -9.15
N PRO A 73 -6.26 -13.15 -8.69
CA PRO A 73 -6.01 -12.88 -7.28
C PRO A 73 -6.90 -11.75 -6.77
N ASP A 74 -7.43 -11.89 -5.55
CA ASP A 74 -8.42 -10.96 -4.99
C ASP A 74 -7.96 -9.51 -5.02
N GLY A 75 -6.70 -9.25 -4.68
CA GLY A 75 -6.17 -7.89 -4.74
C GLY A 75 -6.21 -7.30 -6.16
N LEU A 76 -5.87 -8.09 -7.18
CA LEU A 76 -5.87 -7.62 -8.57
C LEU A 76 -7.30 -7.37 -9.05
N ARG A 77 -8.21 -8.28 -8.68
CA ARG A 77 -9.64 -8.15 -8.96
C ARG A 77 -10.22 -6.88 -8.31
N SER A 78 -9.83 -6.57 -7.07
CA SER A 78 -10.25 -5.35 -6.36
C SER A 78 -9.81 -4.09 -7.11
N ILE A 79 -8.52 -3.99 -7.48
CA ILE A 79 -7.99 -2.84 -8.23
C ILE A 79 -8.73 -2.65 -9.55
N ILE A 80 -8.83 -3.72 -10.34
CA ILE A 80 -9.54 -3.69 -11.62
C ILE A 80 -10.99 -3.28 -11.40
N ALA A 81 -11.66 -3.81 -10.38
CA ALA A 81 -13.06 -3.52 -10.12
C ALA A 81 -13.32 -2.03 -9.90
N TRP A 82 -12.59 -1.38 -8.99
CA TRP A 82 -12.86 0.04 -8.71
C TRP A 82 -12.34 0.98 -9.81
N LEU A 83 -11.27 0.63 -10.53
CA LEU A 83 -10.82 1.37 -11.72
C LEU A 83 -11.90 1.36 -12.80
N PHE A 84 -12.39 0.18 -13.19
CA PHE A 84 -13.43 0.06 -14.21
C PHE A 84 -14.77 0.64 -13.74
N ALA A 85 -15.10 0.55 -12.45
CA ALA A 85 -16.28 1.21 -11.90
C ALA A 85 -16.19 2.74 -11.99
N THR A 86 -15.00 3.31 -11.77
CA THR A 86 -14.76 4.75 -11.94
C THR A 86 -14.91 5.16 -13.39
N ILE A 87 -14.23 4.44 -14.30
CA ILE A 87 -14.34 4.67 -15.75
C ILE A 87 -15.80 4.67 -16.19
N ALA A 88 -16.57 3.66 -15.78
CA ALA A 88 -17.98 3.55 -16.08
C ALA A 88 -18.81 4.75 -15.55
N LYS A 89 -18.51 5.25 -14.36
CA LYS A 89 -19.17 6.45 -13.82
C LYS A 89 -18.86 7.70 -14.64
N LEU A 90 -17.60 7.86 -15.07
CA LEU A 90 -17.19 8.99 -15.92
C LEU A 90 -17.86 8.94 -17.29
N GLU A 91 -17.94 7.76 -17.91
CA GLU A 91 -18.64 7.55 -19.17
C GLU A 91 -20.12 7.94 -19.10
N VAL A 92 -20.80 7.58 -18.00
CA VAL A 92 -22.22 7.93 -17.77
C VAL A 92 -22.39 9.42 -17.45
N ALA A 93 -21.46 10.01 -16.68
CA ALA A 93 -21.52 11.42 -16.31
C ALA A 93 -21.19 12.36 -17.47
N PHE A 94 -20.33 11.90 -18.40
CA PHE A 94 -19.82 12.68 -19.52
C PHE A 94 -20.01 11.92 -20.85
N PRO A 95 -21.27 11.69 -21.27
CA PRO A 95 -21.56 10.88 -22.46
C PRO A 95 -21.10 11.52 -23.77
N ASP A 96 -20.93 12.84 -23.81
CA ASP A 96 -20.50 13.57 -25.02
C ASP A 96 -18.99 13.87 -25.06
N ASP A 97 -18.24 13.48 -24.03
CA ASP A 97 -16.80 13.75 -23.97
C ASP A 97 -15.98 12.75 -24.78
N SER A 98 -15.04 13.22 -25.59
CA SER A 98 -14.13 12.36 -26.33
C SER A 98 -13.15 11.57 -25.44
N ASP A 99 -12.77 12.10 -24.27
CA ASP A 99 -11.93 11.41 -23.28
C ASP A 99 -12.36 11.75 -21.84
N PRO A 100 -13.36 11.03 -21.29
CA PRO A 100 -13.82 11.26 -19.92
C PRO A 100 -12.75 11.06 -18.84
N LEU A 101 -11.64 10.38 -19.14
CA LEU A 101 -10.57 10.15 -18.17
C LEU A 101 -9.70 11.40 -17.92
N GLU A 102 -9.72 12.35 -18.85
CA GLU A 102 -9.05 13.64 -18.73
C GLU A 102 -9.91 14.68 -17.97
N ARG A 103 -11.12 14.33 -17.53
CA ARG A 103 -11.95 15.25 -16.76
C ARG A 103 -11.41 15.50 -15.36
N GLU A 104 -11.66 16.70 -14.87
CA GLU A 104 -11.47 17.05 -13.47
C GLU A 104 -12.60 16.46 -12.62
N PHE A 105 -12.24 15.72 -11.58
CA PHE A 105 -13.16 15.21 -10.58
C PHE A 105 -12.43 14.90 -9.27
N ILE A 106 -13.18 14.72 -8.20
CA ILE A 106 -12.64 14.30 -6.90
C ILE A 106 -12.87 12.80 -6.75
N MET A 107 -11.81 12.06 -6.44
CA MET A 107 -11.87 10.65 -6.08
C MET A 107 -11.58 10.49 -4.59
N ILE A 108 -12.56 9.96 -3.85
CA ILE A 108 -12.38 9.59 -2.44
C ILE A 108 -12.19 8.08 -2.38
N LEU A 109 -11.06 7.65 -1.83
CA LEU A 109 -10.72 6.24 -1.63
C LEU A 109 -10.60 5.97 -0.14
N ASP A 110 -11.32 4.96 0.32
CA ASP A 110 -11.22 4.47 1.69
C ASP A 110 -10.62 3.07 1.63
N GLU A 111 -9.45 2.91 2.26
CA GLU A 111 -8.63 1.70 2.24
C GLU A 111 -8.48 1.05 0.84
N PRO A 112 -7.97 1.78 -0.18
CA PRO A 112 -7.77 1.21 -1.51
C PRO A 112 -6.83 -0.01 -1.52
N GLU A 113 -6.08 -0.23 -0.44
CA GLU A 113 -5.20 -1.36 -0.20
C GLU A 113 -5.87 -2.64 0.30
N THR A 114 -7.16 -2.65 0.64
CA THR A 114 -7.79 -3.84 1.24
C THR A 114 -7.57 -5.07 0.33
N HIS A 115 -7.02 -6.14 0.90
CA HIS A 115 -6.63 -7.39 0.22
C HIS A 115 -5.49 -7.27 -0.82
N LEU A 116 -4.82 -6.12 -0.93
CA LEU A 116 -3.64 -5.97 -1.79
C LEU A 116 -2.39 -6.52 -1.13
N HIS A 117 -1.60 -7.26 -1.90
CA HIS A 117 -0.23 -7.59 -1.51
C HIS A 117 0.58 -6.29 -1.30
N PRO A 118 1.45 -6.17 -0.29
CA PRO A 118 2.23 -4.95 0.00
C PRO A 118 2.97 -4.40 -1.21
N ALA A 119 3.53 -5.29 -2.04
CA ALA A 119 4.18 -4.91 -3.28
C ALA A 119 3.28 -4.10 -4.24
N TRP A 120 1.97 -4.33 -4.23
CA TRP A 120 0.99 -3.64 -5.08
C TRP A 120 0.43 -2.36 -4.44
N GLN A 121 0.35 -2.32 -3.11
CA GLN A 121 -0.02 -1.11 -2.38
C GLN A 121 0.89 0.07 -2.78
N ARG A 122 2.18 -0.20 -3.00
CA ARG A 122 3.16 0.81 -3.45
C ARG A 122 2.91 1.40 -4.85
N TYR A 123 2.00 0.84 -5.65
CA TYR A 123 1.77 1.29 -7.03
C TYR A 123 0.31 1.66 -7.31
N VAL A 124 -0.65 1.26 -6.47
CA VAL A 124 -2.08 1.40 -6.77
C VAL A 124 -2.49 2.85 -7.02
N LEU A 125 -2.01 3.80 -6.22
CA LEU A 125 -2.32 5.22 -6.42
C LEU A 125 -1.65 5.79 -7.67
N ARG A 126 -0.43 5.35 -7.98
CA ARG A 126 0.26 5.75 -9.21
C ARG A 126 -0.51 5.28 -10.45
N ILE A 127 -1.01 4.04 -10.45
CA ILE A 127 -1.86 3.53 -11.54
C ILE A 127 -3.11 4.41 -11.70
N ALA A 128 -3.74 4.78 -10.58
CA ALA A 128 -4.91 5.64 -10.56
C ALA A 128 -4.61 7.02 -11.16
N GLN A 129 -3.51 7.66 -10.74
CA GLN A 129 -3.08 8.98 -11.21
C GLN A 129 -2.68 8.96 -12.69
N GLU A 130 -2.05 7.88 -13.16
CA GLU A 130 -1.72 7.72 -14.58
C GLU A 130 -2.98 7.52 -15.44
N LEU A 131 -4.03 6.89 -14.89
CA LEU A 131 -5.29 6.68 -15.60
C LEU A 131 -6.20 7.92 -15.57
N PHE A 132 -6.20 8.66 -14.46
CA PHE A 132 -7.03 9.85 -14.22
C PHE A 132 -6.14 11.06 -13.85
N PRO A 133 -5.42 11.65 -14.84
CA PRO A 133 -4.39 12.65 -14.56
C PRO A 133 -4.90 13.94 -13.92
N ASN A 134 -6.17 14.29 -14.15
CA ASN A 134 -6.79 15.51 -13.64
C ASN A 134 -7.69 15.25 -12.43
N ALA A 135 -7.64 14.05 -11.84
CA ALA A 135 -8.39 13.73 -10.63
C ALA A 135 -7.67 14.23 -9.37
N GLN A 136 -8.41 14.86 -8.46
CA GLN A 136 -7.95 15.11 -7.10
C GLN A 136 -8.26 13.89 -6.24
N PHE A 137 -7.22 13.27 -5.68
CA PHE A 137 -7.37 12.10 -4.81
C PHE A 137 -7.41 12.52 -3.34
N ILE A 138 -8.40 12.01 -2.61
CA ILE A 138 -8.49 12.05 -1.14
C ILE A 138 -8.50 10.60 -0.68
N VAL A 139 -7.45 10.18 0.02
CA VAL A 139 -7.25 8.78 0.38
C VAL A 139 -7.21 8.66 1.90
N ALA A 140 -8.08 7.83 2.46
CA ALA A 140 -8.00 7.35 3.83
C ALA A 140 -7.34 5.97 3.82
N THR A 141 -6.29 5.78 4.62
CA THR A 141 -5.49 4.56 4.64
C THR A 141 -4.78 4.42 5.97
N HIS A 142 -4.61 3.18 6.42
CA HIS A 142 -3.72 2.81 7.52
C HIS A 142 -2.45 2.11 7.01
N SER A 143 -2.25 2.03 5.69
CA SER A 143 -1.13 1.33 5.09
C SER A 143 0.10 2.25 4.95
N PRO A 144 1.24 1.90 5.58
CA PRO A 144 2.47 2.64 5.37
C PRO A 144 2.99 2.53 3.94
N PHE A 145 2.61 1.47 3.20
CA PHE A 145 3.01 1.29 1.81
C PHE A 145 2.25 2.21 0.85
N ILE A 146 1.02 2.59 1.18
CA ILE A 146 0.26 3.60 0.44
C ILE A 146 0.84 4.98 0.76
N ILE A 147 1.01 5.29 2.05
CA ILE A 147 1.55 6.57 2.51
C ILE A 147 2.92 6.84 1.86
N SER A 148 3.85 5.90 1.94
CA SER A 148 5.19 6.02 1.36
C SER A 148 5.22 5.93 -0.19
N SER A 149 4.08 5.74 -0.86
CA SER A 149 4.02 5.73 -2.34
C SER A 149 3.71 7.09 -2.94
N ILE A 150 3.27 8.04 -2.11
CA ILE A 150 2.82 9.36 -2.54
C ILE A 150 4.04 10.29 -2.53
N ASN A 151 4.36 10.87 -3.68
CA ASN A 151 5.47 11.80 -3.83
C ASN A 151 5.04 13.28 -3.83
N ARG A 152 3.73 13.54 -3.91
CA ARG A 152 3.14 14.88 -4.02
C ARG A 152 1.77 14.88 -3.37
N GLY A 153 1.57 15.79 -2.42
CA GLY A 153 0.30 15.92 -1.71
C GLY A 153 0.51 16.34 -0.27
N TRP A 154 -0.56 16.16 0.51
CA TRP A 154 -0.61 16.46 1.92
C TRP A 154 -1.09 15.23 2.69
N ILE A 155 -0.46 14.98 3.83
CA ILE A 155 -0.81 13.96 4.80
C ILE A 155 -1.55 14.67 5.93
N HIS A 156 -2.74 14.16 6.22
CA HIS A 156 -3.57 14.61 7.33
C HIS A 156 -3.68 13.48 8.34
N ILE A 157 -3.03 13.64 9.48
CA ILE A 157 -3.08 12.65 10.57
C ILE A 157 -4.38 12.87 11.35
N LEU A 158 -5.18 11.81 11.46
CA LEU A 158 -6.39 11.80 12.27
C LEU A 158 -6.05 11.27 13.65
N ASN A 159 -6.31 12.09 14.67
CA ASN A 159 -6.11 11.72 16.07
C ASN A 159 -7.47 11.66 16.77
N THR A 160 -7.60 10.74 17.72
CA THR A 160 -8.79 10.61 18.56
C THR A 160 -8.43 11.02 19.98
N CYS A 161 -9.21 11.91 20.59
CA CYS A 161 -9.06 12.20 22.01
C CYS A 161 -9.76 11.10 22.83
N GLU A 162 -9.03 10.49 23.77
CA GLU A 162 -9.56 9.40 24.60
C GLU A 162 -10.71 9.84 25.53
N ASP A 163 -10.76 11.13 25.88
CA ASP A 163 -11.71 11.66 26.87
C ASP A 163 -13.11 11.92 26.30
N ASP A 164 -13.24 12.30 25.03
CA ASP A 164 -14.51 12.69 24.41
C ASP A 164 -14.84 11.93 23.10
N GLY A 165 -13.91 11.10 22.60
CA GLY A 165 -14.06 10.36 21.35
C GLY A 165 -14.10 11.24 20.10
N LEU A 166 -13.77 12.53 20.21
CA LEU A 166 -13.72 13.44 19.07
C LEU A 166 -12.45 13.19 18.26
N VAL A 167 -12.63 13.23 16.94
CA VAL A 167 -11.54 13.14 15.98
C VAL A 167 -11.12 14.54 15.55
N TYR A 168 -9.82 14.80 15.58
CA TYR A 168 -9.25 16.06 15.13
C TYR A 168 -8.10 15.82 14.14
N PHE A 169 -7.90 16.80 13.27
CA PHE A 169 -6.79 16.80 12.32
C PHE A 169 -5.53 17.34 13.01
N GLY A 170 -4.43 16.61 12.89
CA GLY A 170 -3.10 17.17 13.12
C GLY A 170 -2.75 18.24 12.09
N GLU A 171 -1.62 18.92 12.30
CA GLU A 171 -1.10 19.84 11.29
C GLU A 171 -0.81 19.09 9.98
N PRO A 172 -1.25 19.60 8.82
CA PRO A 172 -0.99 18.96 7.54
C PRO A 172 0.51 18.90 7.25
N GLN A 173 0.99 17.71 6.90
CA GLN A 173 2.39 17.49 6.54
C GLN A 173 2.51 17.31 5.02
N PRO A 174 3.45 17.98 4.34
CA PRO A 174 3.68 17.70 2.93
C PRO A 174 4.28 16.29 2.77
N CYS A 175 3.89 15.58 1.71
CA CYS A 175 4.57 14.34 1.33
C CYS A 175 6.02 14.62 0.91
N SER A 176 6.97 13.80 1.34
CA SER A 176 8.37 13.95 0.95
C SER A 176 8.76 12.96 -0.15
N GLU A 177 9.54 13.44 -1.12
CA GLU A 177 10.09 12.56 -2.14
C GLU A 177 11.17 11.66 -1.52
N GLY A 178 10.94 10.34 -1.57
CA GLY A 178 11.93 9.36 -1.13
C GLY A 178 11.66 8.72 0.25
N ASP A 179 10.55 9.06 0.91
CA ASP A 179 10.14 8.43 2.16
C ASP A 179 10.09 6.90 2.03
N THR A 180 10.64 6.24 3.03
CA THR A 180 10.56 4.80 3.19
C THR A 180 9.25 4.41 3.85
N TYR A 181 8.89 3.13 3.77
CA TYR A 181 7.76 2.62 4.52
C TYR A 181 7.99 2.68 6.03
N MET A 182 9.25 2.75 6.51
CA MET A 182 9.57 2.90 7.93
C MET A 182 9.27 4.32 8.39
N ASP A 183 9.64 5.33 7.59
CA ASP A 183 9.33 6.73 7.87
C ASP A 183 7.81 6.92 7.97
N ALA A 184 7.03 6.30 7.08
CA ALA A 184 5.57 6.30 7.19
C ALA A 184 5.04 5.62 8.48
N VAL A 185 5.67 4.54 8.93
CA VAL A 185 5.27 3.85 10.18
C VAL A 185 5.59 4.72 11.41
N GLU A 186 6.79 5.29 11.46
CA GLU A 186 7.28 6.03 12.63
C GLU A 186 6.72 7.46 12.69
N ASP A 187 6.84 8.22 11.60
CA ASP A 187 6.54 9.65 11.58
C ASP A 187 5.06 9.96 11.35
N VAL A 188 4.37 9.12 10.58
CA VAL A 188 2.95 9.34 10.22
C VAL A 188 2.01 8.51 11.09
N LEU A 189 2.27 7.20 11.20
CA LEU A 189 1.43 6.30 12.01
C LEU A 189 1.80 6.31 13.50
N GLY A 190 2.96 6.87 13.87
CA GLY A 190 3.38 7.01 15.27
C GLY A 190 3.81 5.72 15.95
N ILE A 191 4.07 4.65 15.19
CA ILE A 191 4.47 3.34 15.71
C ILE A 191 5.99 3.31 15.80
N LYS A 192 6.53 3.18 17.01
CA LYS A 192 7.99 3.16 17.26
C LYS A 192 8.51 1.77 17.57
N GLU A 193 7.59 0.85 17.86
CA GLU A 193 7.86 -0.54 18.17
C GLU A 193 8.16 -1.29 16.87
N LEU A 194 9.35 -1.89 16.82
CA LEU A 194 9.84 -2.61 15.65
C LEU A 194 9.71 -4.12 15.80
N TYR A 195 9.57 -4.57 17.04
CA TYR A 195 9.52 -5.98 17.39
C TYR A 195 8.14 -6.39 17.89
N ASP A 196 7.93 -7.70 18.01
CA ASP A 196 6.74 -8.22 18.68
C ASP A 196 6.67 -7.74 20.14
N PRO A 197 5.47 -7.63 20.73
CA PRO A 197 5.29 -7.09 22.07
C PRO A 197 6.18 -7.73 23.14
N GLU A 198 6.35 -9.06 23.10
CA GLU A 198 7.19 -9.76 24.08
C GLU A 198 8.68 -9.43 23.91
N THR A 199 9.16 -9.25 22.67
CA THR A 199 10.52 -8.76 22.42
C THR A 199 10.71 -7.33 22.91
N GLU A 200 9.73 -6.45 22.71
CA GLU A 200 9.80 -5.07 23.22
C GLU A 200 9.88 -5.03 24.76
N ASP A 201 9.09 -5.87 25.45
CA ASP A 201 9.17 -6.03 26.90
C ASP A 201 10.57 -6.48 27.36
N LEU A 202 11.16 -7.46 26.66
CA LEU A 202 12.50 -7.93 26.97
C LEU A 202 13.57 -6.86 26.68
N LEU A 203 13.43 -6.09 25.60
CA LEU A 203 14.32 -4.99 25.27
C LEU A 203 14.22 -3.85 26.28
N ALA A 204 13.02 -3.57 26.80
CA ALA A 204 12.81 -2.60 27.88
C ALA A 204 13.53 -3.05 29.16
N GLN A 205 13.35 -4.31 29.58
CA GLN A 205 14.07 -4.91 30.71
C GLN A 205 15.58 -4.86 30.50
N PHE A 206 16.07 -5.14 29.28
CA PHE A 206 17.48 -5.05 28.95
C PHE A 206 18.03 -3.62 29.12
N ARG A 207 17.31 -2.60 28.63
CA ARG A 207 17.73 -1.19 28.75
C ARG A 207 17.83 -0.77 30.22
N GLU A 208 16.83 -1.13 31.03
CA GLU A 208 16.80 -0.82 32.46
C GLU A 208 17.94 -1.53 33.21
N LEU A 209 18.09 -2.84 33.04
CA LEU A 209 19.12 -3.62 33.71
C LEU A 209 20.53 -3.18 33.28
N ARG A 210 20.73 -2.87 31.99
CA ARG A 210 22.00 -2.31 31.50
C ARG A 210 22.35 -1.01 32.21
N GLN A 211 21.39 -0.11 32.38
CA GLN A 211 21.62 1.17 33.06
C GLN A 211 21.99 0.96 34.54
N GLN A 212 21.32 0.03 35.23
CA GLN A 212 21.64 -0.34 36.61
C GLN A 212 23.06 -0.93 36.73
N VAL A 213 23.43 -1.87 35.85
CA VAL A 213 24.75 -2.50 35.81
C VAL A 213 25.85 -1.45 35.58
N LEU A 214 25.66 -0.51 34.64
CA LEU A 214 26.64 0.55 34.40
C LEU A 214 26.76 1.54 35.58
N SER A 215 25.67 1.80 36.29
CA SER A 215 25.66 2.73 37.43
C SER A 215 26.26 2.12 38.70
N ASN A 216 26.06 0.81 38.91
CA ASN A 216 26.47 0.08 40.11
C ASN A 216 27.84 -0.63 39.94
N GLY A 217 28.71 -0.14 39.05
CA GLY A 217 30.05 -0.71 38.89
C GLY A 217 30.07 -2.15 38.36
N PHE A 218 29.14 -2.48 37.46
CA PHE A 218 28.96 -3.79 36.83
C PHE A 218 28.41 -4.90 37.75
N GLU A 219 27.85 -4.56 38.92
CA GLU A 219 27.03 -5.51 39.70
C GLU A 219 25.74 -5.88 38.92
N GLY A 220 25.42 -7.18 38.83
CA GLY A 220 24.27 -7.69 38.05
C GLY A 220 24.60 -8.12 36.61
N GLU A 221 25.86 -8.06 36.18
CA GLU A 221 26.28 -8.41 34.82
C GLU A 221 25.86 -9.82 34.38
N THR A 222 25.91 -10.81 35.27
CA THR A 222 25.52 -12.20 34.94
C THR A 222 24.06 -12.30 34.51
N GLU A 223 23.19 -11.56 35.19
CA GLU A 223 21.76 -11.49 34.86
C GLU A 223 21.55 -10.76 33.54
N LEU A 224 22.25 -9.65 33.32
CA LEU A 224 22.23 -8.91 32.05
C LEU A 224 22.65 -9.80 30.88
N ARG A 225 23.76 -10.56 31.02
CA ARG A 225 24.22 -11.49 29.99
C ARG A 225 23.22 -12.61 29.73
N SER A 226 22.58 -13.13 30.78
CA SER A 226 21.52 -14.14 30.63
C SER A 226 20.35 -13.59 29.81
N LEU A 227 19.91 -12.36 30.11
CA LEU A 227 18.86 -11.68 29.36
C LEU A 227 19.27 -11.42 27.90
N MET A 228 20.50 -10.98 27.65
CA MET A 228 21.02 -10.77 26.30
C MET A 228 21.05 -12.08 25.48
N MET A 229 21.43 -13.19 26.10
CA MET A 229 21.38 -14.51 25.46
C MET A 229 19.94 -14.93 25.15
N LYS A 230 19.00 -14.66 26.06
CA LYS A 230 17.56 -14.92 25.85
C LYS A 230 17.01 -14.10 24.69
N ILE A 231 17.33 -12.81 24.61
CA ILE A 231 16.93 -11.92 23.50
C ILE A 231 17.56 -12.37 22.18
N GLY A 232 18.87 -12.64 22.18
CA GLY A 232 19.60 -13.08 21.00
C GLY A 232 19.09 -14.39 20.40
N ALA A 233 18.53 -15.29 21.23
CA ALA A 233 17.95 -16.55 20.76
C ALA A 233 16.64 -16.37 19.96
N ARG A 234 15.97 -15.21 20.03
CA ARG A 234 14.67 -14.99 19.35
C ARG A 234 14.80 -14.78 17.84
N SER A 235 15.87 -14.13 17.36
CA SER A 235 16.09 -13.93 15.92
C SER A 235 17.55 -13.63 15.59
N LYS A 236 17.94 -13.85 14.33
CA LYS A 236 19.30 -13.54 13.86
C LYS A 236 19.64 -12.06 13.99
N SER A 237 18.67 -11.18 13.78
CA SER A 237 18.84 -9.73 13.94
C SER A 237 19.14 -9.36 15.40
N LEU A 238 18.41 -9.96 16.34
CA LEU A 238 18.61 -9.75 17.78
C LEU A 238 19.92 -10.37 18.26
N GLU A 239 20.31 -11.53 17.74
CA GLU A 239 21.62 -12.15 18.03
C GLU A 239 22.77 -11.21 17.65
N ASN A 240 22.71 -10.65 16.43
CA ASN A 240 23.72 -9.70 15.96
C ASN A 240 23.72 -8.40 16.79
N MET A 241 22.54 -7.90 17.16
CA MET A 241 22.41 -6.71 18.01
C MET A 241 23.00 -6.96 19.41
N MET A 242 22.58 -8.03 20.09
CA MET A 242 23.05 -8.39 21.42
C MET A 242 24.55 -8.70 21.43
N GLY A 243 25.08 -9.32 20.37
CA GLY A 243 26.52 -9.55 20.21
C GLY A 243 27.33 -8.25 20.17
N ARG A 244 26.83 -7.21 19.48
CA ARG A 244 27.47 -5.88 19.47
C ARG A 244 27.41 -5.21 20.83
N GLU A 245 26.26 -5.29 21.50
CA GLU A 245 26.09 -4.76 22.86
C GLU A 245 27.01 -5.45 23.88
N LEU A 246 27.19 -6.76 23.76
CA LEU A 246 28.06 -7.53 24.64
C LEU A 246 29.52 -7.07 24.52
N PHE A 247 29.98 -6.87 23.28
CA PHE A 247 31.30 -6.35 23.00
C PHE A 247 31.51 -4.93 23.56
N GLN A 248 30.49 -4.07 23.47
CA GLN A 248 30.56 -2.73 24.06
C GLN A 248 30.63 -2.78 25.60
N LEU A 249 29.85 -3.68 26.22
CA LEU A 249 29.87 -3.90 27.66
C LEU A 249 31.26 -4.37 28.15
N ASP A 250 31.86 -5.34 27.45
CA ASP A 250 33.20 -5.86 27.76
C ASP A 250 34.26 -4.75 27.71
N LYS A 251 34.19 -3.91 26.67
CA LYS A 251 35.10 -2.78 26.49
C LYS A 251 34.93 -1.74 27.60
N ALA A 252 33.69 -1.39 27.94
CA ALA A 252 33.39 -0.43 29.00
C ALA A 252 33.94 -0.91 30.36
N LYS A 253 33.79 -2.20 30.66
CA LYS A 253 34.31 -2.81 31.88
C LYS A 253 35.84 -2.77 31.94
N GLN A 254 36.52 -3.10 30.85
CA GLN A 254 37.99 -3.02 30.78
C GLN A 254 38.50 -1.60 31.02
N MET A 255 37.83 -0.58 30.47
CA MET A 255 38.20 0.82 30.69
C MET A 255 37.97 1.27 32.14
N ALA A 256 36.87 0.83 32.76
CA ALA A 256 36.57 1.13 34.17
C ALA A 256 37.56 0.44 35.14
N ALA A 257 38.06 -0.75 34.82
CA ALA A 257 39.05 -1.45 35.63
C ALA A 257 40.48 -0.89 35.49
N ALA A 258 40.75 -0.09 34.46
CA ALA A 258 42.05 0.53 34.20
C ALA A 258 42.18 1.97 34.73
N SER A 259 41.11 2.51 35.33
CA SER A 259 41.02 3.87 35.91
C SER A 259 41.06 3.80 37.43
#